data_AF-A0A151T5J0-F1
#
_entry.id   AF-A0A151T5J0-F1
#
_cell.length_a   1.000
_cell.length_b   1.000
_cell.length_c   1.000
_cell.angle_alpha   90.00
_cell.angle_beta   90.00
_cell.angle_gamma   90.00
#
_symmetry.space_group_name_H-M   'P 1'
#
loop_
_entity.id
_entity.type
_entity.pdbx_description
1 polymer ?
#
loop_
_entity_poly.entity_id
_entity_poly.type
_entity_poly.pdbx_seq_one_letter_code
_entity_poly.pdbx_strand_id
1 'polypeptide(L)'
;MEEIVKKFQSKFRKVREEMNKWNELQSCLISQFRNASHIVERLQVLQNSNNYGVLNCVSGTRDALLEKQFESFRNILVSMRKTL
;
A
#
# COMPACT_ATOMS: atom_id res chain seq x y z
N MET A 1 30.06 32.68 19.24
CA MET A 1 29.74 31.33 19.73
C MET A 1 28.25 31.01 19.55
N GLU A 2 27.34 31.91 19.96
CA GLU A 2 25.88 31.71 19.83
C GLU A 2 25.36 31.53 18.38
N GLU A 3 25.87 32.28 17.40
CA GLU A 3 25.43 32.13 16.01
C GLU A 3 25.75 30.75 15.43
N ILE A 4 26.91 30.19 15.80
CA ILE A 4 27.33 28.85 15.40
C ILE A 4 26.36 27.82 16.01
N VAL A 5 26.02 27.97 17.29
CA VAL A 5 25.04 27.11 17.97
C VAL A 5 23.67 27.18 17.31
N LYS A 6 23.16 28.39 17.02
CA LYS A 6 21.88 28.58 16.31
C LYS A 6 21.88 27.93 14.92
N LYS A 7 22.99 28.03 14.18
CA LYS A 7 23.15 27.39 12.87
C LYS A 7 23.05 25.87 12.97
N PHE A 8 23.71 25.26 13.96
CA PHE A 8 23.63 23.81 14.17
C PHE A 8 22.24 23.37 14.62
N GLN A 9 21.60 24.08 15.55
CA GLN A 9 20.23 23.79 15.97
C GLN A 9 19.24 23.81 14.79
N SER A 10 19.35 24.81 13.91
CA SER A 10 18.54 24.88 12.68
C SER A 10 18.77 23.68 11.75
N LYS A 11 20.03 23.25 11.59
CA LYS A 11 20.35 22.04 10.81
C LYS A 11 19.75 20.78 11.43
N PHE A 12 19.88 20.60 12.74
CA PHE A 12 19.30 19.44 13.43
C PHE A 12 17.78 19.42 13.32
N ARG A 13 17.12 20.58 13.40
CA ARG A 13 15.67 20.67 13.20
C ARG A 13 15.27 20.20 11.80
N LYS A 14 15.96 20.66 10.75
CA LYS A 14 15.70 20.21 9.37
C LYS A 14 15.91 18.71 9.20
N VAL A 15 17.01 18.17 9.74
CA VAL A 15 17.28 16.72 9.67
C VAL A 15 16.17 15.93 10.38
N ARG A 16 15.68 16.41 11.52
CA ARG A 16 14.57 15.78 12.24
C ARG A 16 13.26 15.82 11.44
N GLU A 17 12.96 16.96 10.81
CA GLU A 17 11.77 17.11 9.95
C GLU A 17 11.81 16.13 8.77
N GLU A 18 12.96 16.03 8.09
CA GLU A 18 13.14 15.06 7.00
C GLU A 18 13.04 13.62 7.51
N MET A 19 13.63 13.29 8.67
CA MET A 19 13.54 11.96 9.27
C MET A 19 12.10 11.58 9.62
N ASN A 20 11.29 12.53 10.10
CA ASN A 20 9.87 12.30 10.36
C ASN A 20 9.11 12.02 9.07
N LYS A 21 9.36 12.82 8.01
CA LYS A 21 8.77 12.59 6.69
C LYS A 21 9.15 11.22 6.12
N TRP A 22 10.40 10.80 6.28
CA TRP A 22 10.85 9.46 5.90
C TRP A 22 10.11 8.36 6.66
N ASN A 23 9.89 8.51 7.97
CA ASN A 23 9.13 7.55 8.76
C ASN A 23 7.67 7.43 8.30
N GLU A 24 7.04 8.56 7.97
CA GLU A 24 5.66 8.57 7.44
C GLU A 24 5.58 7.86 6.09
N LEU A 25 6.50 8.16 5.16
CA LEU A 25 6.56 7.52 3.84
C LEU A 25 6.84 6.01 3.97
N GLN A 26 7.76 5.61 4.84
CA GLN A 26 8.07 4.20 5.10
C GLN A 26 6.85 3.46 5.66
N SER A 27 6.17 4.05 6.66
CA SER A 27 4.96 3.46 7.25
C SER A 27 3.85 3.30 6.22
N CYS A 28 3.67 4.33 5.36
CA CYS A 28 2.72 4.30 4.26
C CYS A 28 3.04 3.18 3.26
N LEU A 29 4.30 3.08 2.83
CA LEU A 29 4.74 2.06 1.87
C LEU A 29 4.56 0.63 2.41
N ILE A 30 4.91 0.40 3.68
CA ILE A 30 4.72 -0.91 4.34
C ILE A 30 3.23 -1.28 4.36
N SER A 31 2.36 -0.32 4.71
CA SER A 31 0.91 -0.54 4.73
C SER A 31 0.36 -0.87 3.34
N GLN A 32 0.75 -0.11 2.31
CA GLN A 32 0.36 -0.35 0.93
C GLN A 32 0.85 -1.72 0.43
N PHE A 33 2.11 -2.06 0.68
CA PHE A 33 2.67 -3.36 0.32
C PHE A 33 1.90 -4.51 0.97
N ARG A 34 1.64 -4.42 2.29
CA ARG A 34 0.84 -5.43 3.00
C ARG A 34 -0.55 -5.60 2.40
N ASN A 35 -1.22 -4.50 2.05
CA ASN A 35 -2.53 -4.55 1.41
C ASN A 35 -2.46 -5.21 0.03
N ALA A 36 -1.42 -4.92 -0.77
CA ALA A 36 -1.18 -5.56 -2.04
C ALA A 36 -0.96 -7.08 -1.87
N SER A 37 -0.14 -7.49 -0.90
CA SER A 37 0.10 -8.90 -0.57
C SER A 37 -1.19 -9.64 -0.19
N HIS A 38 -2.03 -9.07 0.67
CA HIS A 38 -3.31 -9.68 1.02
C HIS A 38 -4.25 -9.86 -0.19
N ILE A 39 -4.22 -8.96 -1.18
CA ILE A 39 -4.99 -9.15 -2.41
C ILE A 39 -4.46 -10.35 -3.20
N VAL A 40 -3.14 -10.51 -3.31
CA VAL A 40 -2.54 -11.68 -4.00
C VAL A 40 -2.93 -12.98 -3.30
N GLU A 41 -2.90 -13.03 -1.98
CA GLU A 41 -3.36 -14.19 -1.19
C GLU A 41 -4.85 -14.49 -1.45
N ARG A 42 -5.70 -13.45 -1.45
CA ARG A 42 -7.14 -13.60 -1.76
C ARG A 42 -7.37 -14.10 -3.17
N LEU A 43 -6.60 -13.64 -4.16
CA LEU A 43 -6.73 -14.07 -5.55
C LEU A 43 -6.55 -15.59 -5.69
N GLN A 44 -5.66 -16.22 -4.92
CA GLN A 44 -5.50 -17.68 -4.93
C GLN A 44 -6.78 -18.41 -4.51
N VAL A 45 -7.46 -17.89 -3.49
CA VAL A 45 -8.75 -18.44 -3.00
C VAL A 45 -9.86 -18.21 -4.02
N LEU A 46 -9.93 -17.02 -4.61
CA LEU A 46 -10.96 -16.63 -5.58
C LEU A 46 -10.81 -17.31 -6.94
N GLN A 47 -9.63 -17.85 -7.26
CA GLN A 47 -9.48 -18.66 -8.46
C GLN A 47 -10.15 -20.03 -8.36
N ASN A 48 -10.42 -20.53 -7.16
CA ASN A 48 -11.05 -21.83 -6.98
C ASN A 48 -12.58 -21.71 -7.07
N SER A 49 -13.17 -22.24 -8.15
CA SER A 49 -14.62 -22.25 -8.37
C SER A 49 -15.41 -22.98 -7.28
N ASN A 50 -14.77 -23.89 -6.52
CA ASN A 50 -15.44 -24.60 -5.43
C ASN A 50 -15.77 -23.67 -4.25
N ASN A 51 -15.12 -22.50 -4.14
CA ASN A 51 -15.32 -21.56 -3.04
C ASN A 51 -16.57 -20.68 -3.18
N TYR A 52 -17.27 -20.77 -4.31
CA TYR A 52 -18.43 -19.91 -4.61
C TYR A 52 -19.77 -20.56 -4.22
N GLY A 53 -19.80 -21.87 -3.97
CA GLY A 53 -21.01 -22.58 -3.50
C GLY A 53 -22.23 -22.28 -4.36
N VAL A 54 -23.29 -21.75 -3.73
CA VAL A 54 -24.53 -21.37 -4.42
C VAL A 54 -24.34 -20.25 -5.45
N LEU A 55 -23.30 -19.43 -5.35
CA LEU A 55 -23.01 -18.35 -6.29
C LEU A 55 -22.49 -18.85 -7.64
N ASN A 56 -22.11 -20.14 -7.75
CA ASN A 56 -21.74 -20.73 -9.03
C ASN A 56 -22.89 -20.75 -10.05
N CYS A 57 -24.14 -20.61 -9.60
CA CYS A 57 -25.29 -20.52 -10.52
C CYS A 57 -25.38 -19.17 -11.24
N VAL A 58 -24.67 -18.14 -10.76
CA VAL A 58 -24.65 -16.81 -11.37
C VAL A 58 -23.43 -16.69 -12.27
N SER A 59 -23.66 -16.71 -13.58
CA SER A 59 -22.60 -16.56 -14.59
C SER A 59 -21.82 -15.25 -14.40
N GLY A 60 -20.49 -15.32 -14.56
CA GLY A 60 -19.60 -14.17 -14.47
C GLY A 60 -19.31 -13.65 -13.05
N THR A 61 -19.88 -14.23 -11.99
CA THR A 61 -19.61 -13.80 -10.60
C THR A 61 -18.13 -13.84 -10.25
N ARG A 62 -17.46 -14.94 -10.61
CA ARG A 62 -16.02 -15.11 -10.40
C ARG A 62 -15.22 -14.05 -11.15
N ASP A 63 -15.52 -13.86 -12.43
CA ASP A 63 -14.78 -12.95 -13.30
C ASP A 63 -14.92 -11.50 -12.83
N ALA A 64 -16.14 -11.07 -12.49
CA ALA A 64 -16.40 -9.74 -11.95
C ALA A 64 -15.66 -9.51 -10.61
N LEU A 65 -15.60 -10.52 -9.75
CA LEU A 65 -14.88 -10.43 -8.48
C LEU A 65 -13.36 -10.35 -8.70
N LEU A 66 -12.81 -11.17 -9.59
CA LEU A 66 -11.39 -11.12 -9.96
C LEU A 66 -11.02 -9.76 -10.57
N GLU A 67 -11.84 -9.24 -11.47
CA GLU A 67 -11.66 -7.92 -12.07
C GLU A 67 -11.58 -6.82 -10.99
N LYS A 68 -12.49 -6.83 -10.01
CA LYS A 68 -12.45 -5.89 -8.88
C LYS A 68 -11.20 -6.02 -8.01
N GLN A 69 -10.71 -7.25 -7.78
CA GLN A 69 -9.45 -7.46 -7.06
C GLN A 69 -8.26 -6.91 -7.85
N PHE A 70 -8.19 -7.17 -9.16
CA PHE A 70 -7.12 -6.66 -10.02
C PHE A 70 -7.11 -5.13 -10.11
N GLU A 71 -8.28 -4.51 -10.21
CA GLU A 71 -8.39 -3.05 -10.20
C GLU A 71 -7.91 -2.48 -8.87
N SER A 72 -8.31 -3.09 -7.75
CA SER A 72 -7.85 -2.68 -6.41
C SER A 72 -6.33 -2.84 -6.27
N PHE A 73 -5.77 -3.95 -6.75
CA PHE A 73 -4.33 -4.22 -6.74
C PHE A 73 -3.56 -3.18 -7.57
N ARG A 74 -4.03 -2.89 -8.79
CA ARG A 74 -3.43 -1.87 -9.66
C ARG A 74 -3.43 -0.50 -8.99
N ASN A 75 -4.52 -0.12 -8.33
CA ASN A 75 -4.62 1.15 -7.61
C ASN A 75 -3.60 1.24 -6.46
N ILE A 76 -3.38 0.15 -5.72
CA ILE A 76 -2.34 0.12 -4.69
C ILE A 76 -0.95 0.24 -5.30
N LEU A 77 -0.64 -0.45 -6.40
CA LEU A 77 0.66 -0.33 -7.07
C LEU A 77 0.93 1.10 -7.58
N VAL A 78 -0.09 1.76 -8.13
CA VAL A 78 -0.01 3.17 -8.52
C VAL A 78 0.22 4.06 -7.30
N SER A 79 -0.43 3.77 -6.18
CA SER A 79 -0.23 4.49 -4.92
C SER A 79 1.20 4.32 -4.37
N MET A 80 1.74 3.09 -4.38
CA MET A 80 3.11 2.80 -3.98
C MET A 80 4.13 3.58 -4.81
N ARG A 81 3.93 3.64 -6.13
CA ARG A 81 4.79 4.44 -7.01
C ARG A 81 4.74 5.94 -6.71
N LYS A 82 3.67 6.46 -6.10
CA LYS A 82 3.60 7.86 -5.66
C LYS A 82 4.24 8.10 -4.30
N THR A 83 4.35 7.05 -3.48
CA THR A 83 5.01 7.10 -2.16
C THR A 83 6.52 6.95 -2.27
N LEU A 84 7.01 6.19 -3.25
CA LEU A 84 8.42 6.11 -3.66
C LEU A 84 8.87 7.36 -4.42
#